data_AF-A0A2N5JT06-F1
#
_entry.id   AF-A0A2N5JT06-F1
#
_cell.length_a   1.000
_cell.length_b   1.000
_cell.length_c   1.000
_cell.angle_alpha   90.00
_cell.angle_beta   90.00
_cell.angle_gamma   90.00
#
_symmetry.space_group_name_H-M   'P 1'
#
loop_
_entity.id
_entity.type
_entity.pdbx_description
1 polymer ?
#
loop_
_entity_poly.entity_id
_entity_poly.type
_entity_poly.pdbx_seq_one_letter_code
_entity_poly.pdbx_strand_id
1 'polypeptide(L)'
;MEHLTAVGYAYVSYALEHPHHYRLMFSDFQWGSGVYPDLDYWSERAFQVLLDAIDRGIRSGVFRQVEAQSLALVAWSLVHGQALLAIDRRISFASERELKDFLSFSAQMLMTGISQNQSDPLPPVHQRQNICPAINCDRGG
;
A
#
# COMPACT_ATOMS: atom_id res chain seq x y z
N MET A 1 -9.60 -3.79 -12.70
CA MET A 1 -10.31 -3.22 -11.52
C MET A 1 -10.46 -4.28 -10.43
N GLU A 2 -11.04 -5.44 -10.75
CA GLU A 2 -11.23 -6.55 -9.80
C GLU A 2 -9.95 -6.98 -9.06
N HIS A 3 -8.80 -6.99 -9.74
CA HIS A 3 -7.54 -7.43 -9.14
C HIS A 3 -7.06 -6.57 -7.96
N LEU A 4 -7.17 -5.23 -8.03
CA LEU A 4 -6.71 -4.34 -6.95
C LEU A 4 -7.61 -4.41 -5.73
N THR A 5 -8.93 -4.50 -5.94
CA THR A 5 -9.90 -4.70 -4.87
C THR A 5 -9.70 -6.06 -4.19
N ALA A 6 -9.48 -7.13 -4.96
CA ALA A 6 -9.21 -8.46 -4.41
C ALA A 6 -7.92 -8.50 -3.59
N VAL A 7 -6.85 -7.85 -4.07
CA VAL A 7 -5.59 -7.72 -3.34
C VAL A 7 -5.77 -6.92 -2.05
N GLY A 8 -6.48 -5.78 -2.10
CA GLY A 8 -6.75 -4.97 -0.91
C GLY A 8 -7.59 -5.72 0.12
N TYR A 9 -8.60 -6.48 -0.32
CA TYR A 9 -9.39 -7.34 0.56
C TYR A 9 -8.54 -8.43 1.22
N ALA A 10 -7.75 -9.19 0.45
CA ALA A 10 -6.87 -10.21 1.01
C ALA A 10 -5.88 -9.63 2.03
N TYR A 11 -5.32 -8.45 1.73
CA TYR A 11 -4.39 -7.74 2.60
C TYR A 11 -5.02 -7.36 3.95
N VAL A 12 -6.20 -6.72 3.94
CA VAL A 12 -6.88 -6.28 5.17
C VAL A 12 -7.46 -7.47 5.94
N SER A 13 -8.00 -8.48 5.26
CA SER A 13 -8.49 -9.70 5.91
C SER A 13 -7.36 -10.44 6.63
N TYR A 14 -6.20 -10.61 5.99
CA TYR A 14 -5.02 -11.18 6.63
C TYR A 14 -4.59 -10.39 7.88
N ALA A 15 -4.61 -9.06 7.79
CA ALA A 15 -4.28 -8.18 8.91
C ALA A 15 -5.23 -8.36 10.11
N LEU A 16 -6.52 -8.56 9.84
CA LEU A 16 -7.56 -8.76 10.85
C LEU A 16 -7.52 -10.17 11.46
N GLU A 17 -7.20 -11.19 10.66
CA GLU A 17 -7.04 -12.58 11.12
C GLU A 17 -5.75 -12.78 11.93
N HIS A 18 -4.71 -12.01 11.61
CA HIS A 18 -3.37 -12.15 12.19
C HIS A 18 -2.78 -10.82 12.69
N PRO A 19 -3.45 -10.11 13.61
CA PRO A 19 -3.06 -8.76 14.02
C PRO A 19 -1.67 -8.69 14.68
N HIS A 20 -1.24 -9.74 15.40
CA HIS A 20 0.09 -9.79 15.99
C HIS A 20 1.18 -9.97 14.92
N HIS A 21 0.99 -10.87 13.94
CA HIS A 21 1.91 -11.03 12.83
C HIS A 21 1.95 -9.78 11.96
N TYR A 22 0.79 -9.19 11.68
CA TYR A 22 0.71 -7.95 10.90
C TYR A 22 1.44 -6.81 11.60
N ARG A 23 1.26 -6.65 12.92
CA ARG A 23 2.03 -5.67 13.69
C ARG A 23 3.52 -5.97 13.59
N LEU A 24 3.96 -7.22 13.76
CA LEU A 24 5.38 -7.58 13.63
C LEU A 24 5.94 -7.17 12.26
N MET A 25 5.27 -7.57 11.17
CA MET A 25 5.66 -7.27 9.79
C MET A 25 5.92 -5.78 9.53
N PHE A 26 5.25 -4.89 10.27
CA PHE A 26 5.32 -3.45 10.07
C PHE A 26 5.74 -2.66 11.32
N SER A 27 6.12 -3.32 12.41
CA SER A 27 6.58 -2.70 13.67
C SER A 27 8.08 -2.45 13.69
N ASP A 28 8.83 -3.06 12.78
CA ASP A 28 10.29 -2.85 12.64
C ASP A 28 10.65 -1.40 12.29
N PHE A 29 9.67 -0.58 11.91
CA PHE A 29 9.84 0.88 11.84
C PHE A 29 10.29 1.51 13.17
N GLN A 30 10.06 0.85 14.31
CA GLN A 30 10.43 1.32 15.65
C GLN A 30 11.75 0.74 16.15
N TRP A 31 12.23 -0.38 15.59
CA TRP A 31 13.40 -1.13 16.08
C TRP A 31 14.61 -1.10 15.12
N GLY A 32 14.44 -0.55 13.91
CA GLY A 32 15.48 -0.49 12.88
C GLY A 32 15.43 -1.70 11.96
N SER A 33 15.65 -1.49 10.66
CA SER A 33 15.72 -2.58 9.67
C SER A 33 16.84 -3.58 10.02
N GLY A 34 16.61 -4.87 9.82
CA GLY A 34 17.63 -5.91 9.99
C GLY A 34 17.62 -6.66 11.34
N VAL A 35 16.70 -6.34 12.27
CA VAL A 35 16.51 -7.14 13.49
C VAL A 35 15.85 -8.49 13.18
N TYR A 36 14.94 -8.52 12.20
CA TYR A 36 14.27 -9.73 11.73
C TYR A 36 14.33 -9.82 10.19
N PRO A 37 15.44 -10.30 9.61
CA PRO A 37 15.67 -10.27 8.15
C PRO A 37 14.60 -10.99 7.32
N ASP A 38 14.05 -12.09 7.85
CA ASP A 38 12.97 -12.82 7.18
C ASP A 38 11.69 -11.98 7.11
N LEU A 39 11.43 -11.18 8.15
CA LEU A 39 10.24 -10.35 8.26
C LEU A 39 10.29 -9.16 7.29
N ASP A 40 11.45 -8.49 7.24
CA ASP A 40 11.75 -7.45 6.26
C ASP A 40 11.54 -7.96 4.82
N TYR A 41 12.04 -9.17 4.52
CA TYR A 41 11.90 -9.80 3.21
C TYR A 41 10.43 -10.04 2.82
N TRP A 42 9.59 -10.53 3.73
CA TRP A 42 8.17 -10.78 3.43
C TRP A 42 7.39 -9.47 3.26
N SER A 43 7.69 -8.46 4.07
CA SER A 43 7.09 -7.13 3.95
C SER A 43 7.47 -6.45 2.63
N GLU A 44 8.74 -6.54 2.22
CA GLU A 44 9.21 -6.00 0.94
C GLU A 44 8.58 -6.74 -0.25
N ARG A 45 8.47 -8.08 -0.18
CA ARG A 45 7.78 -8.88 -1.20
C ARG A 45 6.32 -8.49 -1.36
N ALA A 46 5.61 -8.25 -0.26
CA ALA A 46 4.23 -7.81 -0.29
C ALA A 46 4.07 -6.44 -0.96
N PHE A 47 4.97 -5.49 -0.67
CA PHE A 47 5.01 -4.19 -1.33
C PHE A 47 5.35 -4.30 -2.83
N GLN A 48 6.31 -5.16 -3.19
CA GLN A 48 6.74 -5.36 -4.57
C GLN A 48 5.59 -5.84 -5.48
N VAL A 49 4.70 -6.70 -4.99
CA VAL A 49 3.52 -7.15 -5.74
C VAL A 49 2.62 -5.97 -6.14
N LEU A 50 2.44 -5.00 -5.23
CA LEU A 50 1.67 -3.80 -5.51
C LEU A 50 2.40 -2.87 -6.50
N LEU A 51 3.70 -2.67 -6.29
CA LEU A 51 4.54 -1.86 -7.19
C LEU A 51 4.50 -2.39 -8.62
N ASP A 52 4.65 -3.70 -8.80
CA ASP A 52 4.60 -4.34 -10.13
C ASP A 52 3.22 -4.19 -10.78
N ALA A 53 2.13 -4.21 -10.00
CA ALA A 53 0.77 -4.02 -10.50
C ALA A 53 0.54 -2.57 -10.96
N ILE A 54 1.04 -1.60 -10.20
CA ILE A 54 1.01 -0.18 -10.55
C ILE A 54 1.83 0.08 -11.81
N ASP A 55 3.06 -0.44 -11.88
CA ASP A 55 3.95 -0.28 -13.03
C ASP A 55 3.35 -0.87 -14.31
N ARG A 56 2.71 -2.04 -14.23
CA ARG A 56 1.94 -2.59 -15.36
C ARG A 56 0.82 -1.66 -15.80
N GLY A 57 0.07 -1.07 -14.87
CA GLY A 57 -1.02 -0.16 -15.18
C GLY A 57 -0.56 1.18 -15.78
N ILE A 58 0.61 1.67 -15.39
CA ILE A 58 1.25 2.84 -16.01
C ILE A 58 1.67 2.50 -17.45
N ARG A 59 2.38 1.37 -17.65
CA ARG A 59 2.82 0.93 -18.98
C ARG A 59 1.67 0.67 -19.94
N SER A 60 0.54 0.17 -19.45
CA SER A 60 -0.66 -0.06 -20.26
C SER A 60 -1.52 1.19 -20.49
N GLY A 61 -1.09 2.37 -20.01
CA GLY A 61 -1.85 3.61 -20.15
C GLY A 61 -3.16 3.64 -19.36
N VAL A 62 -3.30 2.80 -18.34
CA VAL A 62 -4.49 2.79 -17.47
C VAL A 62 -4.31 3.79 -16.32
N PHE A 63 -3.12 3.86 -15.72
CA PHE A 63 -2.78 4.79 -14.63
C PHE A 63 -1.91 5.94 -15.12
N ARG A 64 -2.05 7.11 -14.50
CA ARG A 64 -1.31 8.36 -14.75
C ARG A 64 0.19 8.11 -14.95
N GLN A 65 0.82 8.84 -15.87
CA GLN A 65 2.25 8.72 -16.18
C GLN A 65 3.06 9.46 -15.10
N VAL A 66 3.18 8.84 -13.94
CA VAL A 66 3.97 9.32 -12.80
C VAL A 66 4.90 8.22 -12.31
N GLU A 67 5.76 8.57 -11.36
CA GLU A 67 6.62 7.59 -10.70
C GLU A 67 5.78 6.46 -10.07
N ALA A 68 6.06 5.21 -10.46
CA ALA A 68 5.35 4.02 -9.97
C ALA A 68 5.44 3.88 -8.45
N GLN A 69 6.61 4.19 -7.88
CA GLN A 69 6.84 4.14 -6.44
C GLN A 69 5.91 5.09 -5.68
N SER A 70 5.73 6.32 -6.17
CA SER A 70 4.79 7.28 -5.58
C SER A 70 3.35 6.75 -5.56
N LEU A 71 2.86 6.19 -6.68
CA LEU A 71 1.51 5.61 -6.72
C LEU A 71 1.36 4.36 -5.84
N ALA A 72 2.39 3.52 -5.82
CA ALA A 72 2.41 2.33 -4.96
C ALA A 72 2.37 2.73 -3.47
N LEU A 73 3.10 3.77 -3.06
CA LEU A 73 3.06 4.29 -1.69
C LEU A 73 1.69 4.86 -1.33
N VAL A 74 1.02 5.58 -2.25
CA VAL A 74 -0.35 6.06 -2.03
C VAL A 74 -1.32 4.89 -1.85
N ALA A 75 -1.26 3.90 -2.73
CA ALA A 75 -2.11 2.71 -2.67
C ALA A 75 -1.86 1.90 -1.39
N TRP A 76 -0.59 1.72 -1.02
CA TRP A 76 -0.18 1.03 0.20
C TRP A 76 -0.66 1.78 1.45
N SER A 77 -0.47 3.10 1.51
CA SER A 77 -0.90 3.92 2.65
C SER A 77 -2.39 3.79 2.92
N LEU A 78 -3.20 3.69 1.86
CA LEU A 78 -4.65 3.51 1.97
C LEU A 78 -4.98 2.18 2.67
N VAL A 79 -4.53 1.04 2.12
CA VAL A 79 -4.87 -0.29 2.67
C VAL A 79 -4.18 -0.55 4.01
N HIS A 80 -2.97 -0.03 4.20
CA HIS A 80 -2.23 -0.14 5.44
C HIS A 80 -2.91 0.66 6.58
N GLY A 81 -3.36 1.88 6.29
CA GLY A 81 -4.12 2.69 7.24
C GLY A 81 -5.47 2.06 7.59
N GLN A 82 -6.18 1.52 6.61
CA GLN A 82 -7.44 0.79 6.85
C GLN A 82 -7.22 -0.43 7.75
N ALA A 83 -6.17 -1.21 7.51
CA ALA A 83 -5.81 -2.36 8.35
C ALA A 83 -5.51 -1.94 9.79
N LEU A 84 -4.64 -0.94 10.01
CA LEU A 84 -4.29 -0.48 11.35
C LEU A 84 -5.49 0.11 12.10
N LEU A 85 -6.30 0.94 11.44
CA LEU A 85 -7.52 1.50 12.04
C LEU A 85 -8.49 0.40 12.47
N ALA A 86 -8.61 -0.67 11.68
CA ALA A 86 -9.50 -1.78 11.99
C ALA A 86 -8.94 -2.68 13.11
N ILE A 87 -7.62 -2.96 13.10
CA ILE A 87 -6.92 -3.67 14.18
C ILE A 87 -7.06 -2.90 15.51
N ASP A 88 -6.89 -1.59 15.49
CA ASP A 88 -7.00 -0.71 16.67
C ASP A 88 -8.46 -0.41 17.06
N ARG A 89 -9.44 -1.02 16.38
CA ARG A 89 -10.89 -0.83 16.60
C ARG A 89 -11.34 0.63 16.52
N ARG A 90 -10.63 1.45 15.74
CA ARG A 90 -11.01 2.83 15.41
C ARG A 90 -12.06 2.88 14.31
N ILE A 91 -12.06 1.85 13.48
CA ILE A 91 -13.16 1.49 12.58
C ILE A 91 -13.52 0.03 12.83
N SER A 92 -14.78 -0.33 12.62
CA SER A 92 -15.29 -1.69 12.80
C SER A 92 -16.32 -1.97 11.74
N PHE A 93 -16.34 -3.21 11.24
CA PHE A 93 -17.32 -3.67 10.27
C PHE A 93 -18.23 -4.70 10.94
N ALA A 94 -19.54 -4.54 10.78
CA ALA A 94 -20.55 -5.45 11.32
C ALA A 94 -20.58 -6.79 10.56
N SER A 95 -20.00 -6.85 9.35
CA SER A 95 -19.92 -8.08 8.55
C SER A 95 -18.75 -8.07 7.56
N GLU A 96 -18.39 -9.24 7.06
CA GLU A 96 -17.43 -9.41 5.96
C GLU A 96 -17.90 -8.66 4.69
N ARG A 97 -19.22 -8.61 4.45
CA ARG A 97 -19.80 -7.86 3.33
C ARG A 97 -19.50 -6.37 3.45
N GLU A 98 -19.74 -5.79 4.64
CA GLU A 98 -19.47 -4.37 4.87
C GLU A 98 -17.99 -4.03 4.71
N LEU A 99 -17.09 -4.91 5.17
CA LEU A 99 -15.66 -4.79 4.92
C LEU A 99 -15.36 -4.78 3.41
N LYS A 100 -15.89 -5.73 2.64
CA LYS A 100 -15.71 -5.81 1.18
C LYS A 100 -16.24 -4.57 0.47
N ASP A 101 -17.40 -4.07 0.87
CA ASP A 101 -18.03 -2.90 0.28
C ASP A 101 -17.17 -1.65 0.53
N PHE A 102 -16.68 -1.47 1.76
CA PHE A 102 -15.79 -0.36 2.10
C PHE A 102 -14.45 -0.40 1.33
N LEU A 103 -13.82 -1.58 1.23
CA LEU A 103 -12.57 -1.73 0.49
C LEU A 103 -12.76 -1.56 -1.02
N SER A 104 -13.91 -1.99 -1.55
CA SER A 104 -14.28 -1.76 -2.95
C SER A 104 -14.46 -0.27 -3.23
N PHE A 105 -15.15 0.43 -2.34
CA PHE A 105 -15.34 1.88 -2.42
C PHE A 105 -14.00 2.62 -2.36
N SER A 106 -13.14 2.33 -1.39
CA SER A 106 -11.84 3.01 -1.26
C SER A 106 -10.92 2.74 -2.45
N ALA A 107 -10.90 1.49 -2.95
CA ALA A 107 -10.16 1.14 -4.16
C ALA A 107 -10.70 1.89 -5.38
N GLN A 108 -12.02 2.02 -5.52
CA GLN A 108 -12.62 2.79 -6.62
C GLN A 108 -12.25 4.27 -6.55
N MET A 109 -12.24 4.87 -5.35
CA MET A 109 -11.81 6.26 -5.16
C MET A 109 -10.35 6.47 -5.55
N LEU A 110 -9.45 5.58 -5.09
CA LEU A 110 -8.05 5.60 -5.48
C LEU A 110 -7.89 5.48 -7.00
N MET A 111 -8.53 4.47 -7.59
CA MET A 111 -8.47 4.17 -9.02
C MET A 111 -8.95 5.35 -9.87
N THR A 112 -10.05 5.98 -9.45
CA THR A 112 -10.58 7.17 -10.12
C THR A 112 -9.55 8.31 -10.10
N GLY A 113 -8.88 8.54 -8.96
CA GLY A 113 -7.86 9.60 -8.83
C GLY A 113 -6.58 9.35 -9.63
N ILE A 114 -6.16 8.08 -9.75
CA ILE A 114 -4.90 7.72 -10.43
C ILE A 114 -5.07 7.31 -11.90
N SER A 115 -6.29 7.30 -12.43
CA SER A 115 -6.56 6.96 -13.84
C SER A 115 -6.08 8.05 -14.80
N GLN A 116 -5.62 7.66 -16.00
CA GLN A 116 -5.11 8.59 -17.03
C GLN A 116 -6.10 9.64 -17.53
N ASN A 117 -7.41 9.40 -17.39
CA ASN A 117 -8.45 10.17 -18.07
C ASN A 117 -8.82 11.52 -17.41
N GLN A 118 -8.00 12.02 -16.48
CA GLN A 118 -8.23 13.29 -15.79
C GLN A 118 -7.24 14.36 -16.27
N SER A 119 -7.77 15.42 -16.85
CA SER A 119 -7.05 16.57 -17.46
C SER A 119 -6.31 17.47 -16.47
N ASP A 120 -6.48 17.25 -15.16
CA ASP A 120 -5.88 18.12 -14.15
C ASP A 120 -4.40 17.78 -13.96
N PRO A 121 -3.49 18.76 -14.15
CA PRO A 121 -2.08 18.57 -13.86
C PRO A 121 -1.94 18.23 -12.38
N LEU A 122 -1.16 17.19 -12.10
CA LEU A 122 -0.85 16.85 -10.72
C LEU A 122 -0.13 18.03 -10.06
N PRO A 123 -0.40 18.32 -8.78
CA PRO A 123 0.43 19.25 -8.04
C PRO A 123 1.89 18.78 -8.15
N PRO A 124 2.87 19.70 -8.26
CA PRO A 124 4.26 19.33 -8.34
C PRO A 124 4.60 18.45 -7.14
N VAL A 125 4.91 17.18 -7.42
CA VAL A 125 5.55 16.32 -6.42
C VAL A 125 6.89 16.99 -6.18
N HIS A 126 7.07 17.58 -5.00
CA HIS A 126 8.42 17.95 -4.57
C HIS A 126 9.24 16.68 -4.68
N GLN A 127 10.17 16.65 -5.63
CA GLN A 127 11.19 15.62 -5.73
C GLN A 127 11.97 15.69 -4.43
N ARG A 128 11.50 14.98 -3.40
CA ARG A 128 12.36 14.65 -2.27
C ARG A 128 13.46 13.82 -2.89
N GLN A 129 14.64 14.40 -2.96
CA GLN A 129 15.86 13.64 -3.14
C GLN A 129 15.83 12.54 -2.07
N ASN A 130 15.69 11.30 -2.52
CA ASN A 130 15.77 10.09 -1.72
C ASN A 130 14.74 9.93 -0.59
N ILE A 131 13.54 9.44 -0.93
CA ILE A 131 12.87 8.50 -0.01
C ILE A 131 13.37 7.11 -0.40
N CYS A 132 14.51 6.70 0.16
CA CYS A 132 14.77 5.28 0.28
C CYS A 132 13.66 4.69 1.16
N PRO A 133 13.07 3.53 0.82
CA PRO A 133 12.54 2.69 1.90
C PRO A 133 13.71 2.50 2.87
N ALA A 134 13.47 2.63 4.17
CA ALA A 134 14.51 2.66 5.22
C ALA A 134 15.52 1.49 5.16
N ILE A 135 15.23 0.47 4.34
CA ILE A 135 16.02 -0.71 3.99
C ILE A 135 17.41 -0.38 3.39
N ASN A 136 17.65 0.80 2.80
CA ASN A 136 18.87 1.03 2.00
C ASN A 136 19.72 2.27 2.32
N CYS A 137 19.54 2.94 3.46
CA CYS A 137 20.31 4.16 3.77
C CYS A 137 21.69 3.93 4.44
N ASP A 138 22.03 2.74 4.92
CA ASP A 138 23.25 2.52 5.75
C ASP A 138 24.41 1.78 5.04
N ARG A 139 24.55 1.91 3.72
CA ARG A 139 25.80 1.52 3.04
C ARG A 139 26.49 2.71 2.40
N GLY A 140 27.21 3.49 3.20
CA GLY A 140 28.19 4.45 2.70
C GLY A 140 28.61 5.48 3.74
N GLY A 141 29.73 5.23 4.39
CA GLY A 141 30.38 6.16 5.33
C GLY A 141 31.42 5.46 6.19
#